data_AF-A0A2V5VAN3-F1
#
_entry.id   AF-A0A2V5VAN3-F1
#
_cell.length_a   1.000
_cell.length_b   1.000
_cell.length_c   1.000
_cell.angle_alpha   90.00
_cell.angle_beta   90.00
_cell.angle_gamma   90.00
#
_symmetry.space_group_name_H-M   'P 1'
#
loop_
_entity.id
_entity.type
_entity.pdbx_description
1 polymer ?
#
loop_
_entity_poly.entity_id
_entity_poly.type
_entity_poly.pdbx_seq_one_letter_code
_entity_poly.pdbx_strand_id
1 'polypeptide(L)' 'AKKLRTKNCDIIVANDVSSVDSGMESDENEVTVLVRNGGIKKISRAPKKIIARELVKIFSDLRENCLTKKM' A
#
# COMPACT_ATOMS: atom_id res chain seq x y z
N ALA A 1 0.88 11.02 5.74
CA ALA A 1 2.34 11.24 5.69
C ALA A 1 3.05 11.27 7.07
N LYS A 2 2.45 11.79 8.15
CA LYS A 2 3.11 11.87 9.48
C LYS A 2 3.65 10.52 9.99
N LYS A 3 2.82 9.47 9.97
CA LYS A 3 3.19 8.11 10.45
C LYS A 3 4.37 7.51 9.67
N LEU A 4 4.46 7.72 8.36
CA LEU A 4 5.59 7.29 7.51
C LEU A 4 6.92 7.87 8.03
N ARG A 5 6.95 9.19 8.29
CA ARG A 5 8.15 9.88 8.78
C ARG A 5 8.50 9.46 10.20
N THR A 6 7.53 9.42 11.11
CA THR A 6 7.76 9.04 12.52
C THR A 6 8.26 7.61 12.67
N LYS A 7 7.79 6.68 11.83
CA LYS A 7 8.19 5.28 11.86
C LYS A 7 9.38 4.96 10.95
N ASN A 8 9.92 5.98 10.26
CA ASN A 8 10.97 5.84 9.25
C ASN A 8 10.67 4.73 8.21
N CYS A 9 9.42 4.66 7.75
CA CYS A 9 8.98 3.69 6.75
C CYS A 9 9.01 4.29 5.35
N ASP A 10 9.32 3.47 4.35
CA ASP A 10 9.22 3.86 2.94
C ASP A 10 7.81 3.72 2.39
N ILE A 11 7.06 2.76 2.93
CA ILE A 11 5.69 2.46 2.54
C ILE A 11 4.85 2.17 3.78
N ILE A 12 3.60 2.64 3.78
CA ILE A 12 2.55 2.22 4.71
C ILE A 12 1.36 1.76 3.88
N VAL A 13 0.87 0.56 4.15
CA VAL A 13 -0.40 0.06 3.63
C VAL A 13 -1.44 0.27 4.73
N ALA A 14 -2.39 1.17 4.49
CA ALA A 14 -3.49 1.44 5.40
C ALA A 14 -4.73 0.68 4.92
N ASN A 15 -5.22 -0.25 5.73
CA ASN A 15 -6.51 -0.90 5.46
C ASN A 15 -7.67 0.06 5.77
N ASP A 16 -8.73 -0.03 4.98
CA ASP A 16 -10.00 0.61 5.27
C ASP A 16 -10.91 -0.37 6.03
N VAL A 17 -11.05 -0.13 7.34
CA VAL A 17 -11.93 -0.89 8.26
C VAL A 17 -13.20 -0.12 8.62
N SER A 18 -13.61 0.83 7.77
CA SER A 18 -14.85 1.56 7.99
C SER A 18 -16.11 0.70 7.87
N SER A 19 -16.01 -0.51 7.29
CA SER A 19 -17.12 -1.46 7.18
C SER A 19 -16.79 -2.81 7.81
N VAL A 20 -17.80 -3.50 8.35
CA VAL A 20 -17.67 -4.86 8.90
C VAL A 20 -17.25 -5.89 7.85
N ASP A 21 -17.56 -5.63 6.58
CA ASP A 21 -17.24 -6.52 5.48
C ASP A 21 -15.84 -6.26 4.87
N SER A 22 -15.07 -5.32 5.43
CA SER A 22 -13.71 -4.98 4.97
C SER A 22 -12.71 -5.02 6.13
N GLY A 23 -11.62 -5.78 5.98
CA GLY A 23 -10.53 -5.75 6.94
C GLY A 23 -9.91 -7.11 7.27
N MET A 24 -9.44 -7.26 8.51
CA MET A 24 -8.67 -8.43 8.94
C MET A 24 -9.51 -9.72 8.95
N GLU A 25 -10.81 -9.64 9.26
CA GLU A 25 -11.71 -10.79 9.41
C GLU A 25 -12.61 -11.06 8.20
N SER A 26 -12.39 -10.35 7.08
CA SER A 26 -13.12 -10.56 5.81
C SER A 26 -12.21 -11.14 4.72
N ASP A 27 -12.76 -11.83 3.72
CA ASP A 27 -11.99 -12.26 2.54
C ASP A 27 -11.63 -11.09 1.61
N GLU A 28 -12.35 -9.99 1.72
CA GLU A 28 -12.16 -8.77 0.96
C GLU A 28 -11.58 -7.64 1.83
N ASN A 29 -10.83 -6.75 1.18
CA ASN A 29 -10.27 -5.59 1.85
C ASN A 29 -10.18 -4.41 0.87
N GLU A 30 -10.03 -3.21 1.40
CA GLU A 30 -9.72 -2.01 0.64
C GLU A 30 -8.49 -1.38 1.28
N VAL A 31 -7.49 -0.98 0.48
CA VAL A 31 -6.24 -0.46 1.05
C VAL A 31 -5.77 0.79 0.33
N THR A 32 -5.20 1.70 1.11
CA THR A 32 -4.47 2.88 0.61
C THR A 32 -2.99 2.70 0.89
N VAL A 33 -2.20 2.70 -0.18
CA VAL A 33 -0.74 2.62 -0.13
C VAL A 33 -0.17 4.03 -0.13
N LEU A 34 0.57 4.37 0.92
CA LEU A 34 1.27 5.62 1.09
C LEU A 34 2.77 5.38 0.94
N VAL A 35 3.43 6.14 0.06
CA VAL A 35 4.86 6.05 -0.20
C VAL A 35 5.58 7.29 0.31
N ARG A 36 6.81 7.14 0.82
CA ARG A 36 7.63 8.23 1.39
C ARG A 36 7.82 9.42 0.43
N ASN A 37 7.86 9.16 -0.88
CA ASN A 37 7.99 10.18 -1.92
C ASN A 37 6.71 11.00 -2.17
N GLY A 38 5.64 10.79 -1.39
CA GLY A 38 4.36 11.48 -1.55
C GLY A 38 3.37 10.74 -2.44
N GLY A 39 3.76 9.62 -3.06
CA GLY A 39 2.86 8.78 -3.84
C GLY A 39 1.74 8.19 -2.97
N ILE A 40 0.52 8.29 -3.46
CA ILE A 40 -0.66 7.68 -2.85
C ILE A 40 -1.33 6.82 -3.93
N LYS A 41 -1.55 5.54 -3.63
CA LYS A 41 -2.27 4.62 -4.51
C LYS A 41 -3.38 3.93 -3.75
N LYS A 42 -4.62 4.09 -4.22
CA LYS A 42 -5.78 3.39 -3.68
C LYS A 42 -5.98 2.08 -4.45
N ILE A 43 -6.13 0.99 -3.72
CA ILE A 43 -6.58 -0.30 -4.24
C ILE A 43 -8.01 -0.47 -3.74
N SER A 44 -8.97 -0.35 -4.66
CA SER A 44 -10.39 -0.54 -4.36
C SER A 44 -10.66 -1.92 -3.77
N ARG A 45 -11.80 -2.05 -3.10
CA ARG A 45 -12.26 -3.31 -2.53
C ARG A 45 -12.08 -4.50 -3.47
N ALA A 46 -11.33 -5.49 -3.01
CA ALA A 46 -11.03 -6.71 -3.77
C ALA A 46 -10.68 -7.86 -2.80
N PRO A 47 -10.66 -9.13 -3.28
CA PRO A 47 -10.16 -10.24 -2.49
C PRO A 47 -8.71 -9.99 -2.04
N LYS A 48 -8.38 -10.36 -0.80
CA LYS A 48 -7.03 -10.19 -0.23
C LYS A 48 -5.91 -10.73 -1.13
N LYS A 49 -6.17 -11.81 -1.87
CA LYS A 49 -5.22 -12.41 -2.84
C LYS A 49 -4.91 -11.47 -4.02
N ILE A 50 -5.88 -10.70 -4.50
CA ILE A 50 -5.69 -9.71 -5.55
C ILE A 50 -4.90 -8.52 -5.01
N ILE A 51 -5.25 -8.04 -3.82
CA ILE A 51 -4.53 -6.95 -3.15
C ILE A 51 -3.07 -7.32 -2.93
N ALA A 52 -2.79 -8.55 -2.48
CA ALA A 52 -1.42 -9.02 -2.29
C ALA A 52 -0.61 -8.97 -3.59
N ARG A 53 -1.18 -9.36 -4.73
CA ARG A 53 -0.53 -9.30 -6.04
C ARG A 53 -0.25 -7.86 -6.47
N GLU A 54 -1.23 -6.97 -6.29
CA GLU A 54 -1.06 -5.54 -6.58
C GLU A 54 0.02 -4.89 -5.70
N LEU A 55 0.07 -5.24 -4.41
CA LEU A 55 1.12 -4.77 -3.50
C LEU A 55 2.51 -5.21 -3.96
N VAL A 56 2.69 -6.49 -4.32
CA VAL A 56 3.97 -6.99 -4.84
C VAL A 56 4.40 -6.23 -6.08
N LYS A 57 3.47 -5.96 -7.01
CA LYS A 57 3.75 -5.15 -8.21
C LYS A 57 4.22 -3.74 -7.84
N ILE A 58 3.48 -3.06 -6.95
CA ILE A 58 3.85 -1.72 -6.47
C ILE A 58 5.24 -1.72 -5.83
N PHE A 59 5.57 -2.73 -5.03
CA PHE A 59 6.88 -2.83 -4.38
C PHE A 59 8.01 -3.06 -5.39
N SER A 60 7.77 -3.87 -6.43
CA SER A 60 8.74 -4.07 -7.51
C SER A 60 8.99 -2.77 -8.27
N ASP A 61 7.92 -2.09 -8.69
CA ASP A 61 8.00 -0.83 -9.43
C ASP A 61 8.71 0.25 -8.61
N LEU A 62 8.42 0.34 -7.30
CA LEU A 62 9.09 1.29 -6.42
C LEU A 62 10.59 1.00 -6.28
N ARG A 63 10.96 -0.28 -6.12
CA ARG A 63 12.37 -0.68 -6.06
C ARG A 63 13.10 -0.30 -7.34
N GLU A 64 12.51 -0.60 -8.50
CA GLU A 64 13.11 -0.24 -9.80
C GLU A 64 13.27 1.27 -9.97
N ASN A 65 12.27 2.06 -9.58
CA ASN A 65 12.35 3.53 -9.62
C ASN A 65 13.41 4.09 -8.66
N CYS A 66 13.64 3.45 -7.51
CA CYS A 66 14.73 3.80 -6.60
C CYS A 66 16.11 3.45 -7.19
N LEU A 67 16.23 2.34 -7.93
CA LEU A 67 17.49 1.90 -8.55
C LEU A 67 17.83 2.66 -9.84
N THR A 68 16.81 3.13 -10.58
CA THR A 68 16.97 3.80 -11.88
C THR A 68 16.99 5.32 -11.79
N LYS A 69 16.62 5.91 -10.64
CA LYS A 69 17.01 7.29 -10.31
C LYS A 69 18.52 7.33 -10.11
N LYS A 70 19.25 7.49 -11.21
CA LYS A 70 20.65 7.95 -11.22
C LYS A 70 20.77 9.15 -10.26
N MET A 71 21.77 9.05 -9.38
CA MET A 71 22.36 10.20 -8.70
C MET A 71 22.75 11.28 -9.70
#